data_AF-A0A965P150-F1
#
_entry.id   AF-A0A965P150-F1
#
_cell.length_a   1.000
_cell.length_b   1.000
_cell.length_c   1.000
_cell.angle_alpha   90.00
_cell.angle_beta   90.00
_cell.angle_gamma   90.00
#
_symmetry.space_group_name_H-M   'P 1'
#
loop_
_entity.id
_entity.type
_entity.pdbx_description
1 polymer ?
#
loop_
_entity_poly.entity_id
_entity_poly.type
_entity_poly.pdbx_seq_one_letter_code
_entity_poly.pdbx_strand_id
1 'polypeptide(L)' 'MHIEIQYLPCLEYVSLLIHSNHVEFEVMENFPKQTFRNRTFLLGANGMECLTVPTIHISGQKVLTKDVRIDYFQDWQ' A
#
# COMPACT_ATOMS: atom_id res chain seq x y z
N MET A 1 -2.49 -18.43 0.82
CA MET A 1 -1.83 -17.59 -0.22
C MET A 1 -1.22 -16.40 0.50
N HIS A 2 0.08 -16.15 0.33
CA HIS A 2 0.76 -14.98 0.92
C HIS A 2 0.76 -13.83 -0.08
N ILE A 3 0.31 -12.65 0.36
CA ILE A 3 0.24 -11.45 -0.46
C ILE A 3 0.64 -10.22 0.36
N GLU A 4 1.04 -9.16 -0.31
CA GLU A 4 1.27 -7.86 0.30
C GLU A 4 -0.03 -7.13 0.64
N ILE A 5 0.04 -6.15 1.55
CA ILE A 5 -1.07 -5.24 1.82
C ILE A 5 -1.11 -4.13 0.77
N GLN A 6 -2.28 -3.80 0.22
CA GLN A 6 -2.46 -2.67 -0.68
C GLN A 6 -3.40 -1.63 -0.07
N TYR A 7 -3.08 -0.34 -0.18
CA TYR A 7 -3.88 0.75 0.38
C TYR A 7 -5.25 0.87 -0.29
N LEU A 8 -5.25 0.97 -1.62
CA LEU A 8 -6.45 1.00 -2.46
C LEU A 8 -6.23 0.04 -3.65
N PRO A 9 -6.52 -1.25 -3.47
CA PRO A 9 -6.21 -2.30 -4.44
C PRO A 9 -7.05 -2.19 -5.72
N CYS A 10 -6.53 -2.76 -6.80
CA CYS A 10 -7.28 -2.92 -8.05
C CYS A 10 -8.32 -4.05 -7.96
N LEU A 11 -9.18 -4.13 -8.97
CA LEU A 11 -10.25 -5.13 -9.03
C LEU A 11 -9.71 -6.56 -9.03
N GLU A 12 -8.59 -6.81 -9.72
CA GLU A 12 -7.95 -8.12 -9.81
C GLU A 12 -7.50 -8.62 -8.45
N TYR A 13 -6.88 -7.74 -7.65
CA TYR A 13 -6.44 -8.07 -6.30
C TYR A 13 -7.63 -8.40 -5.39
N VAL A 14 -8.69 -7.57 -5.44
CA VAL A 14 -9.91 -7.82 -4.66
C VAL A 14 -10.62 -9.11 -5.11
N SER A 15 -10.66 -9.37 -6.41
CA SER A 15 -11.22 -10.62 -6.96
C SER A 15 -10.47 -11.84 -6.43
N LEU A 16 -9.13 -11.80 -6.44
CA LEU A 16 -8.29 -12.86 -5.88
C LEU A 16 -8.58 -13.10 -4.40
N LEU A 17 -8.76 -12.03 -3.61
CA LEU A 17 -9.13 -12.13 -2.19
C LEU A 17 -10.47 -12.83 -1.99
N ILE A 18 -11.50 -12.43 -2.74
CA ILE A 18 -12.87 -12.95 -2.58
C ILE A 18 -12.95 -14.44 -2.94
N HIS A 19 -12.17 -14.88 -3.94
CA HIS A 19 -12.16 -16.28 -4.37
C HIS A 19 -11.20 -17.17 -3.56
N SER A 20 -10.45 -16.61 -2.60
CA SER A 20 -9.47 -17.36 -1.80
C SER A 20 -10.08 -17.84 -0.48
N ASN A 21 -10.00 -19.15 -0.22
CA ASN A 21 -10.45 -19.72 1.05
C ASN A 21 -9.57 -19.30 2.25
N HIS A 22 -8.30 -18.96 1.99
CA HIS A 22 -7.34 -18.55 3.00
C HIS A 22 -6.30 -17.57 2.44
N VAL A 23 -6.17 -16.42 3.09
CA VAL A 23 -5.25 -15.34 2.72
C VAL A 23 -4.43 -14.96 3.95
N GLU A 24 -3.12 -14.83 3.75
CA GLU A 24 -2.19 -14.32 4.75
C GLU A 24 -1.48 -13.09 4.20
N PHE A 25 -1.45 -12.01 4.99
CA PHE A 25 -0.71 -10.81 4.62
C PHE A 25 0.73 -10.91 5.11
N GLU A 26 1.69 -10.69 4.22
CA GLU A 26 3.10 -10.57 4.57
C GLU A 26 3.36 -9.20 5.19
N VAL A 27 3.71 -9.19 6.48
CA VAL A 27 3.94 -7.97 7.28
C VAL A 27 5.30 -7.92 7.97
N MET A 28 6.07 -9.00 7.86
CA MET A 28 7.42 -9.17 8.44
C MET A 28 8.52 -8.84 7.43
N GLU A 29 8.17 -8.51 6.18
CA GLU A 29 9.06 -7.86 5.24
C GLU A 29 9.30 -6.38 5.59
N ASN A 30 10.35 -5.80 4.99
CA ASN A 30 10.58 -4.36 5.04
C ASN A 30 9.61 -3.66 4.09
N PHE A 31 9.02 -2.54 4.50
CA PHE A 31 8.03 -1.82 3.71
C PHE A 31 8.65 -1.12 2.47
N PRO A 32 8.34 -1.56 1.23
CA PRO A 32 8.77 -0.86 0.03
C PRO A 32 7.84 0.33 -0.25
N LYS A 33 8.41 1.54 -0.15
CA LYS A 33 7.75 2.78 -0.58
C LYS A 33 7.56 2.78 -2.10
N GLN A 34 6.64 3.62 -2.57
CA GLN A 34 6.36 3.82 -4.00
C GLN A 34 5.74 2.59 -4.68
N THR A 35 5.07 1.75 -3.90
CA THR A 35 4.35 0.55 -4.38
C THR A 35 2.86 0.67 -4.02
N PHE A 36 2.04 -0.31 -4.42
CA PHE A 36 0.61 -0.35 -4.07
C PHE A 36 0.32 -0.40 -2.56
N ARG A 37 1.34 -0.65 -1.72
CA ARG A 37 1.24 -0.55 -0.25
C ARG A 37 0.94 0.87 0.23
N ASN A 38 1.38 1.90 -0.50
CA ASN A 38 1.14 3.30 -0.15
C ASN A 38 0.76 4.20 -1.34
N ARG A 39 0.58 3.63 -2.53
CA ARG A 39 0.16 4.34 -3.73
C ARG A 39 -1.01 3.66 -4.40
N THR A 40 -1.78 4.42 -5.13
CA THR A 40 -2.82 3.91 -6.03
C THR A 40 -2.92 4.80 -7.25
N PHE A 41 -3.38 4.23 -8.36
CA PHE A 41 -3.55 4.93 -9.61
C PHE A 41 -5.03 5.01 -9.94
N LEU A 42 -5.53 6.23 -10.14
CA LEU A 42 -6.91 6.50 -10.51
C LEU A 42 -6.94 7.14 -11.88
N LEU A 43 -7.96 6.81 -12.67
CA LEU A 43 -8.20 7.51 -13.93
C LEU A 43 -9.07 8.74 -13.65
N GLY A 44 -8.45 9.91 -13.69
CA GLY A 44 -9.11 11.21 -13.57
C GLY A 44 -9.42 11.83 -14.94
N ALA A 45 -10.07 13.00 -14.92
CA ALA A 45 -10.42 13.75 -16.13
C ALA A 45 -9.18 14.16 -16.96
N ASN A 46 -8.03 14.32 -16.31
CA ASN A 46 -6.76 14.73 -16.93
C ASN A 46 -5.81 13.55 -17.20
N GLY A 47 -6.30 12.31 -17.12
CA GLY A 47 -5.49 11.09 -17.28
C GLY A 47 -5.25 10.38 -15.95
N MET A 48 -4.18 9.58 -15.89
CA MET A 48 -3.88 8.77 -14.71
C MET A 48 -3.27 9.63 -13.61
N GLU A 49 -3.93 9.65 -12.46
CA GLU A 49 -3.50 10.33 -11.24
C GLU A 49 -2.93 9.30 -10.27
N CYS A 50 -1.81 9.64 -9.62
CA CYS A 50 -1.19 8.79 -8.60
C CYS A 50 -1.45 9.40 -7.23
N LEU A 51 -2.24 8.75 -6.40
CA LEU A 51 -2.42 9.14 -5.01
C LEU A 51 -1.46 8.35 -4.12
N THR A 52 -0.80 9.02 -3.20
CA THR A 52 0.18 8.49 -2.24
C THR A 52 -0.26 8.81 -0.82
N VAL A 53 -0.38 7.77 0.01
CA VAL A 53 -0.52 7.93 1.46
C VAL A 53 0.87 8.17 2.05
N PRO A 54 1.11 9.32 2.70
CA PRO A 54 2.37 9.60 3.36
C PRO A 54 2.53 8.69 4.59
N THR A 55 3.75 8.20 4.78
CA THR A 55 4.12 7.29 5.87
C THR A 55 5.26 7.88 6.66
N ILE A 56 5.25 7.75 7.98
CA ILE A 56 6.32 8.24 8.86
C ILE A 56 7.66 7.70 8.38
N HIS A 57 8.59 8.60 8.04
CA HIS A 57 9.92 8.23 7.58
C HIS A 57 10.91 8.19 8.74
N ILE A 58 11.45 7.00 9.00
CA ILE A 58 12.57 6.83 9.92
C ILE A 58 13.85 6.81 9.08
N SER A 59 14.59 7.91 9.09
CA SER A 59 15.80 8.06 8.27
C SER A 59 16.81 6.95 8.54
N GLY A 60 17.31 6.32 7.48
CA GLY A 60 18.36 5.29 7.55
C GLY A 60 17.90 3.92 8.08
N GLN A 61 16.61 3.72 8.36
CA GLN A 61 16.09 2.45 8.86
C GLN A 61 15.05 1.84 7.93
N LYS A 62 15.19 0.54 7.68
CA LYS A 62 14.11 -0.24 7.08
C LYS A 62 13.09 -0.52 8.18
N VAL A 63 11.83 -0.19 7.91
CA VAL A 63 10.70 -0.41 8.82
C VAL A 63 9.95 -1.65 8.34
N LEU A 64 9.62 -2.56 9.25
CA LEU A 64 8.78 -3.71 8.93
C LEU A 64 7.38 -3.22 8.54
N THR A 65 6.74 -3.88 7.58
CA THR A 65 5.40 -3.49 7.11
C THR A 65 4.39 -3.35 8.25
N LYS A 66 4.42 -4.23 9.27
CA LYS A 66 3.55 -4.12 10.46
C LYS A 66 3.77 -2.84 11.31
N ASP A 67 4.96 -2.26 11.26
CA ASP A 67 5.37 -1.14 12.11
C ASP A 67 5.21 0.21 11.41
N VAL A 68 4.84 0.22 10.13
CA VAL A 68 4.56 1.44 9.38
C VAL A 68 3.34 2.17 9.93
N ARG A 69 3.40 3.49 9.92
CA ARG A 69 2.35 4.41 10.37
C ARG A 69 2.13 5.50 9.33
N ILE A 70 0.87 5.92 9.18
CA ILE A 70 0.49 7.05 8.33
C ILE A 70 1.03 8.33 8.96
N ASP A 71 1.62 9.20 8.14
CA ASP A 71 2.01 10.54 8.54
C ASP A 71 0.83 11.50 8.34
N TYR A 72 0.28 12.03 9.43
CA TYR A 72 -0.84 12.97 9.38
C TYR A 72 -0.40 14.44 9.39
N PHE A 73 0.90 14.72 9.48
CA PHE A 73 1.44 16.09 9.44
C PHE A 73 1.75 16.55 8.01
N GLN A 74 1.80 15.62 7.07
CA GLN A 74 1.97 15.89 5.65
C GLN A 74 0.63 15.71 4.93
N ASP A 75 0.33 16.63 4.02
CA ASP A 75 -0.82 16.48 3.13
C ASP A 75 -0.64 15.24 2.25
N TRP A 76 -1.76 14.57 1.96
CA TRP A 76 -1.76 13.47 1.01
C TRP A 76 -1.49 14.03 -0.40
N GLN A 77 -0.61 13.36 -1.16
CA GLN A 77 -0.19 13.79 -2.49
C GLN A 77 -0.51 12.74 -3.54
#